data_AF-A0A562PA48-F1
#
_entry.id   AF-A0A562PA48-F1
#
_cell.length_a   1.000
_cell.length_b   1.000
_cell.length_c   1.000
_cell.angle_alpha   90.00
_cell.angle_beta   90.00
_cell.angle_gamma   90.00
#
_symmetry.space_group_name_H-M   'P 1'
#
loop_
_entity.id
_entity.type
_entity.pdbx_description
1 polymer ?
#
loop_
_entity_poly.entity_id
_entity_poly.type
_entity_poly.pdbx_seq_one_letter_code
_entity_poly.pdbx_strand_id
1 'polypeptide(L)' 'MTRVHSPLEAFNALRNVATAFAARLTAGIQHRSTMRTLDRFSDRRLRDLGFERDWDGTVIPIVDGK' A
#
# COMPACT_ATOMS: atom_id res chain seq x y z
N MET A 1 44.52 -18.85 0.21
CA MET A 1 43.77 -19.21 -1.02
C MET A 1 42.56 -18.30 -1.12
N THR A 2 42.58 -17.33 -2.02
CA THR A 2 41.52 -16.34 -2.22
C THR A 2 40.29 -17.02 -2.85
N ARG A 3 39.11 -16.84 -2.24
CA ARG A 3 37.83 -17.34 -2.77
C ARG A 3 37.57 -16.62 -4.09
N VAL A 4 37.68 -17.33 -5.21
CA VAL A 4 37.29 -16.79 -6.51
C VAL A 4 35.76 -16.80 -6.54
N HIS A 5 35.14 -15.63 -6.28
CA HIS A 5 33.70 -15.49 -6.50
C HIS A 5 33.43 -15.63 -8.00
N SER A 6 32.63 -16.63 -8.36
CA SER A 6 32.28 -16.83 -9.76
C SER A 6 31.34 -15.69 -10.21
N PRO A 7 31.52 -15.12 -11.43
CA PRO A 7 30.68 -14.01 -11.91
C PRO A 7 29.19 -14.36 -11.94
N LEU A 8 28.86 -15.66 -12.07
CA LEU A 8 27.50 -16.18 -11.98
C LEU A 8 26.91 -16.05 -10.57
N GLU A 9 27.70 -16.26 -9.52
CA GLU A 9 27.26 -16.04 -8.13
C GLU A 9 26.96 -14.58 -7.86
N ALA A 10 27.80 -13.66 -8.35
CA ALA A 10 27.58 -12.23 -8.21
C ALA A 10 26.28 -11.79 -8.90
N PHE A 11 26.01 -12.32 -10.10
CA PHE A 11 24.78 -12.06 -10.82
C PHE A 11 23.54 -12.60 -10.07
N ASN A 12 23.62 -13.84 -9.56
CA ASN A 12 22.52 -14.44 -8.80
C ASN A 12 22.25 -13.69 -7.49
N ALA A 13 23.31 -13.25 -6.79
CA ALA A 13 23.17 -12.43 -5.59
C ALA A 13 22.45 -11.10 -5.90
N LEU A 14 22.85 -10.42 -6.98
CA LEU A 14 22.20 -9.17 -7.41
C LEU A 14 20.72 -9.40 -7.75
N ARG A 15 20.41 -10.47 -8.49
CA ARG A 15 19.03 -10.84 -8.84
C ARG A 15 18.18 -11.10 -7.59
N ASN A 16 18.73 -11.81 -6.60
CA ASN A 16 18.02 -12.11 -5.35
C ASN A 16 17.73 -10.84 -4.56
N VAL A 17 18.68 -9.91 -4.48
CA VAL A 17 18.46 -8.61 -3.83
C VAL A 17 17.41 -7.80 -4.58
N ALA A 18 17.47 -7.74 -5.91
CA ALA A 18 16.52 -7.01 -6.73
C ALA A 18 15.09 -7.58 -6.60
N THR A 19 14.95 -8.90 -6.61
CA THR A 19 13.64 -9.57 -6.46
C THR A 19 13.06 -9.36 -5.07
N ALA A 20 13.87 -9.47 -4.00
CA ALA A 20 13.42 -9.20 -2.64
C ALA A 20 12.98 -7.74 -2.46
N PHE A 21 13.71 -6.81 -3.05
CA PHE A 21 13.37 -5.39 -3.01
C PHE A 21 12.07 -5.11 -3.78
N ALA A 22 11.92 -5.67 -4.98
CA ALA A 22 10.70 -5.56 -5.78
C ALA A 22 9.49 -6.13 -5.03
N ALA A 23 9.62 -7.29 -4.40
CA ALA A 23 8.55 -7.89 -3.60
C ALA A 23 8.11 -6.96 -2.44
N ARG A 24 9.08 -6.34 -1.75
CA ARG A 24 8.80 -5.40 -0.65
C ARG A 24 8.08 -4.14 -1.13
N LEU A 25 8.49 -3.57 -2.27
CA LEU A 25 7.82 -2.42 -2.86
C LEU A 25 6.39 -2.79 -3.28
N THR A 26 6.21 -3.90 -3.99
CA THR A 26 4.89 -4.36 -4.43
C THR A 26 3.96 -4.61 -3.24
N ALA A 27 4.45 -5.25 -2.17
CA ALA A 27 3.67 -5.46 -0.95
C ALA A 27 3.22 -4.13 -0.31
N GLY A 28 4.10 -3.13 -0.26
CA GLY A 28 3.76 -1.80 0.24
C GLY A 28 2.71 -1.08 -0.62
N ILE A 29 2.84 -1.16 -1.94
CA ILE A 29 1.87 -0.58 -2.89
C ILE A 29 0.53 -1.29 -2.77
N GLN A 30 0.53 -2.61 -2.75
CA GLN A 30 -0.68 -3.42 -2.63
C GLN A 30 -1.39 -3.12 -1.32
N HIS A 31 -0.67 -3.05 -0.20
CA HIS A 31 -1.23 -2.69 1.09
C HIS A 31 -1.90 -1.31 1.06
N ARG A 32 -1.22 -0.29 0.52
CA ARG A 32 -1.79 1.07 0.37
C ARG A 32 -3.01 1.08 -0.54
N SER A 33 -2.99 0.32 -1.63
CA SER A 33 -4.12 0.22 -2.56
C SER A 33 -5.31 -0.45 -1.89
N THR A 34 -5.10 -1.55 -1.15
CA THR A 34 -6.15 -2.25 -0.41
C THR A 34 -6.74 -1.35 0.66
N MET A 35 -5.92 -0.65 1.45
CA MET A 35 -6.41 0.29 2.45
C MET A 35 -7.21 1.43 1.83
N ARG A 36 -6.74 2.03 0.73
CA ARG A 36 -7.52 3.05 0.00
C ARG A 36 -8.85 2.53 -0.51
N THR A 37 -8.92 1.29 -0.97
CA THR A 37 -10.18 0.66 -1.40
C THR A 37 -11.12 0.45 -0.22
N LEU A 38 -10.59 0.02 0.94
CA LEU A 38 -11.37 -0.12 2.17
C LEU A 38 -11.88 1.23 2.68
N ASP A 39 -11.04 2.26 2.67
CA ASP A 39 -11.42 3.63 3.05
C ASP A 39 -12.53 4.13 2.12
N ARG A 40 -12.38 4.01 0.80
CA ARG A 40 -13.43 4.40 -0.16
C ARG A 40 -14.74 3.66 0.04
N PHE A 41 -14.67 2.37 0.37
CA PHE A 41 -15.86 1.57 0.68
C PHE A 41 -16.52 2.05 1.98
N SER A 42 -15.70 2.36 3.00
CA SER A 42 -16.15 2.94 4.25
C SER A 42 -16.78 4.31 4.05
N ASP A 43 -16.17 5.20 3.28
CA ASP A 43 -16.67 6.55 2.99
C ASP A 43 -17.99 6.50 2.22
N ARG A 44 -18.13 5.57 1.26
CA ARG A 44 -19.39 5.34 0.57
C ARG A 44 -20.48 4.88 1.54
N ARG A 45 -20.15 3.93 2.43
CA ARG A 45 -21.09 3.45 3.45
C ARG A 45 -21.44 4.53 4.48
N LEU A 46 -20.48 5.36 4.86
CA LEU A 46 -20.70 6.52 5.71
C LEU A 46 -21.71 7.46 5.04
N ARG A 47 -21.52 7.76 3.75
CA ARG A 47 -22.44 8.59 2.97
C ARG A 47 -23.84 7.98 2.88
N ASP A 48 -23.94 6.67 2.67
CA ASP A 48 -25.23 5.97 2.66
C ASP A 48 -25.94 6.03 4.04
N LEU A 49 -25.18 6.15 5.13
CA LEU A 49 -25.70 6.35 6.49
C LEU A 49 -25.95 7.83 6.84
N GLY A 50 -25.70 8.77 5.92
CA GLY A 50 -25.83 10.20 6.16
C GLY A 50 -24.64 10.81 6.91
N PHE A 51 -23.45 10.25 6.78
CA PHE A 51 -22.20 10.74 7.38
C PHE A 51 -21.11 10.96 6.32
N GLU A 52 -20.21 11.90 6.54
CA GLU A 52 -19.03 12.13 5.72
C GLU A 52 -17.78 12.15 6.62
N ARG A 53 -16.63 11.82 6.04
CA ARG A 53 -15.34 11.89 6.71
C ARG A 53 -14.62 13.15 6.25
N ASP A 54 -14.27 14.02 7.20
CA ASP A 54 -13.50 15.23 6.92
C ASP A 54 -12.04 14.90 6.59
N TRP A 55 -11.27 15.87 6.08
CA TRP A 55 -9.89 15.69 5.64
C TRP A 55 -8.93 15.25 6.76
N ASP A 56 -9.27 15.52 8.02
CA ASP A 56 -8.55 15.09 9.22
C ASP A 56 -8.93 13.67 9.68
N GLY A 57 -9.97 13.08 9.07
CA GLY A 57 -10.50 11.77 9.40
C GLY A 57 -11.65 11.77 10.42
N THR A 58 -12.11 12.93 10.89
CA THR A 58 -13.29 13.05 11.76
C THR A 58 -14.55 12.70 10.97
N VAL A 59 -15.44 11.88 11.55
CA VAL A 59 -16.72 11.53 10.93
C VAL A 59 -17.79 12.50 11.41
N ILE A 60 -18.43 13.20 10.47
CA ILE A 60 -19.45 14.22 10.73
C ILE A 60 -20.77 13.84 10.04
N PRO A 61 -21.94 14.16 10.62
CA PRO A 61 -23.21 13.99 9.93
C PRO A 61 -23.24 14.88 8.68
N ILE A 62 -23.75 14.34 7.57
CA ILE A 62 -24.11 15.11 6.39
C ILE A 62 -25.35 15.91 6.78
N VAL A 63 -25.13 17.15 7.19
CA VAL A 63 -26.21 18.10 7.40
C VAL A 63 -26.60 18.60 6.02
N ASP A 64 -27.60 17.98 5.41
CA ASP A 64 -28.26 18.56 4.24
C ASP A 64 -28.86 19.89 4.70
N GLY A 65 -28.17 20.98 4.36
CA GLY A 65 -28.60 22.33 4.66
C GLY A 65 -29.96 22.58 4.00
N LYS A 66 -31.01 22.55 4.82
CA LYS A 66 -32.35 23.01 4.49
C LYS A 66 -32.65 24.28 5.28
#